data_AF-A0A3A8HCW9-F1
#
_entry.id   AF-A0A3A8HCW9-F1
#
_cell.length_a   1.000
_cell.length_b   1.000
_cell.length_c   1.000
_cell.angle_alpha   90.00
_cell.angle_beta   90.00
_cell.angle_gamma   90.00
#
_symmetry.space_group_name_H-M   'P 1'
#
loop_
_entity.id
_entity.type
_entity.pdbx_description
1 polymer ?
#
loop_
_entity_poly.entity_id
_entity_poly.type
_entity_poly.pdbx_seq_one_letter_code
_entity_poly.pdbx_strand_id
1 'polypeptide(L)'
;WVTTFVPDTAGLWTFVVEAWSDPFGTWEHAVEVKIDAGQGAEDLANDLEEGARLFERLARQVAKGERPPVLAVAASLRDTTLDVAHRVAPALEDASVRALIRDFPVREFVTRSPTYKIWVDRPRALYGSWYEFFPRSIDAELAGDPLAPA
;
A
#
# COMPACT_ATOMS: atom_id res chain seq x y z
N TRP A 1 3.41 -10.25 -4.96
CA TRP A 1 3.10 -9.14 -4.04
C TRP A 1 4.22 -8.99 -3.04
N VAL A 2 4.72 -7.77 -2.86
CA VAL A 2 5.76 -7.44 -1.86
C VAL A 2 5.49 -6.04 -1.34
N THR A 3 5.76 -5.80 -0.07
CA THR A 3 5.75 -4.46 0.55
C THR A 3 6.80 -4.43 1.66
N THR A 4 7.15 -3.23 2.10
CA THR A 4 8.08 -3.01 3.22
C THR A 4 7.36 -2.23 4.30
N PHE A 5 7.50 -2.66 5.55
CA PHE A 5 7.09 -1.90 6.71
C PHE A 5 8.30 -1.71 7.63
N VAL A 6 8.36 -0.57 8.31
CA VAL A 6 9.46 -0.22 9.22
C VAL A 6 8.85 0.06 10.59
N PRO A 7 9.07 -0.80 11.60
CA PRO A 7 8.65 -0.52 12.96
C PRO A 7 9.33 0.75 13.50
N ASP A 8 8.57 1.62 14.14
CA ASP A 8 9.06 2.90 14.69
C ASP A 8 9.35 2.83 16.20
N THR A 9 8.87 1.79 16.89
CA THR A 9 9.11 1.57 18.33
C THR A 9 9.54 0.15 18.64
N ALA A 10 10.39 -0.01 19.65
CA ALA A 10 10.74 -1.33 20.19
C ALA A 10 9.53 -1.99 20.86
N GLY A 11 9.50 -3.32 20.83
CA GLY A 11 8.44 -4.14 21.44
C GLY A 11 7.89 -5.22 20.51
N LEU A 12 6.79 -5.85 20.93
CA LEU A 12 6.10 -6.87 20.16
C LEU A 12 5.14 -6.23 19.15
N TRP A 13 5.42 -6.44 17.87
CA TRP A 13 4.53 -6.11 16.77
C TRP A 13 3.82 -7.35 16.26
N THR A 14 2.65 -7.13 15.65
CA THR A 14 1.94 -8.18 14.91
C THR A 14 1.55 -7.67 13.54
N PHE A 15 1.57 -8.55 12.54
CA PHE A 15 1.07 -8.23 11.21
C PHE A 15 0.21 -9.36 10.66
N VAL A 16 -0.62 -9.02 9.68
CA VAL A 16 -1.40 -9.93 8.85
C VAL A 16 -1.25 -9.54 7.40
N VAL A 17 -1.51 -10.48 6.51
CA VAL A 17 -1.68 -10.23 5.08
C VAL A 17 -3.17 -10.34 4.77
N GLU A 18 -3.75 -9.27 4.24
CA GLU A 18 -5.08 -9.28 3.67
C GLU A 18 -4.96 -9.35 2.15
N ALA A 19 -5.68 -10.28 1.54
CA ALA A 19 -5.81 -10.42 0.10
C ALA A 19 -7.26 -10.16 -0.29
N TRP A 20 -7.48 -9.50 -1.41
CA TRP A 20 -8.80 -9.21 -1.96
C TRP A 20 -8.75 -9.16 -3.48
N SER A 21 -9.90 -9.34 -4.12
CA SER A 21 -10.06 -8.97 -5.52
C SER A 21 -10.11 -7.45 -5.64
N ASP A 22 -9.50 -6.91 -6.69
CA ASP A 22 -9.52 -5.49 -7.07
C ASP A 22 -10.45 -5.29 -8.28
N PRO A 23 -11.73 -4.92 -8.03
CA PRO A 23 -12.69 -4.73 -9.10
C PRO A 23 -12.39 -3.49 -9.94
N PHE A 24 -11.80 -2.43 -9.36
CA PHE A 24 -11.44 -1.24 -10.11
C PHE A 24 -10.34 -1.53 -11.11
N GLY A 25 -9.24 -2.18 -10.68
CA GLY A 25 -8.15 -2.54 -11.58
C GLY A 25 -8.60 -3.51 -12.69
N THR A 26 -9.51 -4.42 -12.37
CA THR A 26 -10.08 -5.36 -13.38
C THR A 26 -10.95 -4.63 -14.39
N TRP A 27 -11.83 -3.75 -13.92
CA TRP A 27 -12.71 -2.94 -14.76
C TRP A 27 -11.94 -1.96 -15.64
N GLU A 28 -10.97 -1.23 -15.08
CA GLU A 28 -10.11 -0.27 -15.77
C GLU A 28 -9.42 -0.95 -16.96
N HIS A 29 -8.77 -2.09 -16.70
CA HIS A 29 -8.11 -2.87 -17.76
C HIS A 29 -9.08 -3.35 -18.85
N ALA A 30 -10.28 -3.82 -18.47
CA ALA A 30 -11.27 -4.29 -19.43
C ALA A 30 -11.77 -3.16 -20.34
N VAL A 31 -12.02 -1.98 -19.77
CA VAL A 31 -12.44 -0.79 -20.52
C VAL A 31 -11.35 -0.32 -21.48
N GLU A 32 -10.10 -0.19 -21.01
CA GLU A 32 -8.97 0.22 -21.85
C GLU A 32 -8.79 -0.70 -23.07
N VAL A 33 -8.75 -2.02 -22.86
CA VAL A 33 -8.58 -3.00 -23.94
C VAL A 33 -9.70 -2.91 -24.97
N LYS A 34 -10.95 -2.69 -24.52
CA LYS A 34 -12.12 -2.60 -25.42
C LYS A 34 -12.13 -1.29 -26.21
N ILE A 35 -11.74 -0.17 -25.59
CA ILE A 35 -11.59 1.12 -26.28
C ILE A 35 -10.48 1.04 -27.33
N ASP A 36 -9.34 0.44 -27.00
CA ASP A 36 -8.23 0.23 -27.93
C ASP A 36 -8.61 -0.66 -29.11
N ALA A 37 -9.55 -1.58 -28.91
CA ALA A 37 -10.13 -2.40 -29.96
C ALA A 37 -11.18 -1.68 -30.83
N GLY A 38 -11.46 -0.39 -30.55
CA GLY A 38 -12.41 0.43 -31.28
C GLY A 38 -13.88 0.12 -30.99
N GLN A 39 -14.17 -0.52 -29.85
CA GLN A 39 -15.55 -0.86 -29.46
C GLN A 39 -16.34 0.39 -29.05
N GLY A 40 -17.63 0.38 -29.40
CA GLY A 40 -18.52 1.52 -29.19
C GLY A 40 -19.24 1.51 -27.85
N ALA A 41 -20.08 2.52 -27.62
CA ALA A 41 -20.85 2.66 -26.38
C ALA A 41 -21.85 1.51 -26.14
N GLU A 42 -22.34 0.88 -27.20
CA GLU A 42 -23.22 -0.29 -27.10
C GLU A 42 -22.46 -1.54 -26.62
N ASP A 43 -21.25 -1.77 -27.15
CA ASP A 43 -20.39 -2.89 -26.77
C ASP A 43 -19.93 -2.79 -25.31
N LEU A 44 -19.60 -1.56 -24.86
CA LEU A 44 -19.16 -1.27 -23.50
C LEU A 44 -20.31 -0.97 -22.52
N ALA A 45 -21.58 -1.09 -22.94
CA ALA A 45 -22.71 -0.66 -22.10
C ALA A 45 -22.71 -1.32 -20.71
N ASN A 46 -22.37 -2.61 -20.64
CA ASN A 46 -22.24 -3.34 -19.38
C ASN A 46 -21.05 -2.87 -18.55
N ASP A 47 -19.89 -2.67 -19.16
CA ASP A 47 -18.69 -2.19 -18.47
C ASP A 47 -18.90 -0.78 -17.89
N LEU A 48 -19.56 0.11 -18.65
CA LEU A 48 -19.87 1.47 -18.22
C LEU A 48 -20.82 1.48 -17.01
N GLU A 49 -21.85 0.62 -17.02
CA GLU A 49 -22.77 0.48 -15.88
C GLU A 49 -22.08 -0.19 -14.67
N GLU A 50 -21.22 -1.18 -14.90
CA GLU A 50 -20.43 -1.81 -13.83
C GLU A 50 -19.49 -0.80 -13.15
N GLY A 51 -18.77 -0.02 -13.95
CA GLY A 51 -17.94 1.09 -13.47
C GLY A 51 -18.74 2.09 -12.65
N ALA A 52 -19.91 2.52 -13.13
CA ALA A 52 -20.75 3.46 -12.42
C ALA A 52 -21.15 2.93 -11.03
N ARG A 53 -21.45 1.62 -10.91
CA ARG A 53 -21.74 0.97 -9.62
C ARG A 53 -20.50 0.89 -8.72
N LEU A 54 -19.31 0.69 -9.28
CA LEU A 54 -18.05 0.73 -8.50
C LEU A 54 -17.82 2.12 -7.91
N PHE A 55 -18.01 3.19 -8.68
CA PHE A 55 -17.91 4.56 -8.19
C PHE A 55 -18.99 4.91 -7.17
N GLU A 56 -20.23 4.43 -7.32
CA GLU A 56 -21.25 4.55 -6.28
C GLU A 56 -20.87 3.85 -4.97
N ARG A 57 -20.20 2.70 -5.03
CA ARG A 57 -19.69 2.00 -3.84
C ARG A 57 -18.55 2.77 -3.21
N LEU A 58 -17.63 3.32 -4.00
CA LEU A 58 -16.57 4.21 -3.53
C LEU A 58 -17.16 5.44 -2.80
N ALA A 59 -18.21 6.05 -3.36
CA ALA A 59 -18.88 7.21 -2.76
C ALA A 59 -19.46 6.92 -1.36
N ARG A 60 -19.77 5.65 -1.04
CA ARG A 60 -20.22 5.24 0.30
C ARG A 60 -19.07 5.13 1.31
N GLN A 61 -17.84 4.96 0.85
CA GLN A 61 -16.65 4.80 1.69
C GLN A 61 -15.95 6.13 1.98
N VAL A 62 -15.95 7.06 1.02
CA VAL A 62 -15.26 8.36 1.15
C VAL A 62 -16.02 9.36 2.04
N ALA A 63 -15.29 10.38 2.50
CA ALA A 63 -15.85 11.46 3.30
C ALA A 63 -16.94 12.22 2.52
N LYS A 64 -17.92 12.83 3.22
CA LYS A 64 -19.08 13.50 2.59
C LYS A 64 -18.68 14.57 1.57
N GLY A 65 -17.59 15.30 1.81
CA GLY A 65 -17.08 16.33 0.90
C GLY A 65 -16.45 15.78 -0.39
N GLU A 66 -16.04 14.52 -0.39
CA GLU A 66 -15.38 13.84 -1.53
C GLU A 66 -16.36 13.02 -2.36
N ARG A 67 -17.62 12.87 -1.92
CA ARG A 67 -18.66 12.14 -2.66
C ARG A 67 -19.05 12.81 -3.99
N PRO A 68 -19.23 14.14 -4.07
CA PRO A 68 -19.66 14.77 -5.31
C PRO A 68 -18.79 14.45 -6.54
N PRO A 69 -17.44 14.56 -6.50
CA PRO A 69 -16.62 14.21 -7.66
C PRO A 69 -16.74 12.71 -8.02
N VAL A 70 -16.76 11.82 -7.03
CA VAL A 70 -16.92 10.37 -7.26
C VAL A 70 -18.26 10.04 -7.91
N LEU A 71 -19.36 10.69 -7.47
CA LEU A 71 -20.68 10.49 -8.07
C LEU A 71 -20.80 11.13 -9.46
N ALA A 72 -20.06 12.20 -9.73
CA ALA A 72 -19.99 12.79 -11.06
C ALA A 72 -19.35 11.82 -12.08
N VAL A 73 -18.35 11.04 -11.66
CA VAL A 73 -17.79 9.96 -12.49
C VAL A 73 -18.86 8.90 -12.81
N ALA A 74 -19.60 8.43 -11.80
CA ALA A 74 -20.69 7.47 -12.01
C ALA A 74 -21.77 8.02 -12.96
N ALA A 75 -22.06 9.33 -12.88
CA ALA A 75 -22.99 10.00 -13.80
C ALA A 75 -22.43 10.08 -15.23
N SER A 76 -21.15 10.47 -15.39
CA SER A 76 -20.47 10.54 -16.69
C SER A 76 -20.42 9.16 -17.36
N LEU A 77 -20.12 8.11 -16.60
CA LEU A 77 -20.15 6.73 -17.09
C LEU A 77 -21.53 6.32 -17.59
N ARG A 78 -22.62 6.94 -17.15
CA ARG A 78 -23.99 6.66 -17.63
C ARG A 78 -24.53 7.67 -18.65
N ASP A 79 -23.77 8.72 -18.96
CA ASP A 79 -24.23 9.77 -19.86
C ASP A 79 -24.18 9.30 -21.31
N THR A 80 -25.36 9.00 -21.87
CA THR A 80 -25.50 8.55 -23.26
C THR A 80 -25.37 9.66 -24.29
N THR A 81 -25.22 10.92 -23.85
CA THR A 81 -24.99 12.06 -24.74
C THR A 81 -23.50 12.24 -25.09
N LEU A 82 -22.61 11.61 -24.32
CA LEU A 82 -21.17 11.63 -24.51
C LEU A 82 -20.69 10.41 -25.31
N ASP A 83 -19.61 10.59 -26.07
CA ASP A 83 -18.89 9.43 -26.61
C ASP A 83 -18.18 8.64 -25.50
N VAL A 84 -17.74 7.41 -25.83
CA VAL A 84 -17.13 6.50 -24.84
C VAL A 84 -15.92 7.11 -24.15
N ALA A 85 -15.05 7.79 -24.90
CA ALA A 85 -13.83 8.38 -24.36
C ALA A 85 -14.16 9.45 -23.30
N HIS A 86 -15.11 10.33 -23.58
CA HIS A 86 -15.54 11.36 -22.64
C HIS A 86 -16.29 10.79 -21.42
N ARG A 87 -16.98 9.65 -21.56
CA ARG A 87 -17.64 8.96 -20.42
C ARG A 87 -16.63 8.37 -19.43
N VAL A 88 -15.52 7.83 -19.93
CA VAL A 88 -14.53 7.13 -19.09
C VAL A 88 -13.42 8.05 -18.59
N ALA A 89 -13.12 9.15 -19.28
CA ALA A 89 -12.02 10.05 -18.92
C ALA A 89 -12.05 10.50 -17.44
N PRO A 90 -13.20 10.87 -16.83
CA PRO A 90 -13.22 11.22 -15.41
C PRO A 90 -12.83 10.08 -14.47
N ALA A 91 -13.03 8.83 -14.86
CA ALA A 91 -12.63 7.66 -14.08
C ALA A 91 -11.12 7.36 -14.23
N LEU A 92 -10.57 7.55 -15.43
CA LEU A 92 -9.21 7.11 -15.79
C LEU A 92 -8.16 8.20 -15.58
N GLU A 93 -8.52 9.47 -15.79
CA GLU A 93 -7.56 10.59 -15.88
C GLU A 93 -7.62 11.55 -14.69
N ASP A 94 -8.76 11.64 -13.97
CA ASP A 94 -8.88 12.56 -12.84
C ASP A 94 -8.02 12.10 -11.65
N ALA A 95 -6.92 12.81 -11.42
CA ALA A 95 -5.96 12.50 -10.37
C ALA A 95 -6.57 12.51 -8.96
N SER A 96 -7.58 13.33 -8.71
CA SER A 96 -8.26 13.39 -7.41
C SER A 96 -9.10 12.14 -7.17
N VAL A 97 -9.82 11.68 -8.20
CA VAL A 97 -10.59 10.44 -8.16
C VAL A 97 -9.66 9.24 -8.02
N ARG A 98 -8.56 9.20 -8.79
CA ARG A 98 -7.55 8.13 -8.66
C ARG A 98 -6.94 8.06 -7.27
N ALA A 99 -6.71 9.20 -6.63
CA ALA A 99 -6.25 9.23 -5.24
C ALA A 99 -7.28 8.60 -4.29
N LEU A 100 -8.57 8.88 -4.48
CA LEU A 100 -9.64 8.28 -3.68
C LEU A 100 -9.75 6.76 -3.88
N ILE A 101 -9.60 6.25 -5.11
CA ILE A 101 -9.57 4.80 -5.37
C ILE A 101 -8.42 4.13 -4.61
N ARG A 102 -7.23 4.75 -4.62
CA ARG A 102 -6.05 4.23 -3.91
C ARG A 102 -6.22 4.25 -2.40
N ASP A 103 -6.77 5.32 -1.86
CA ASP A 103 -6.88 5.52 -0.41
C ASP A 103 -8.10 4.79 0.19
N PHE A 104 -9.14 4.56 -0.63
CA PHE A 104 -10.37 3.85 -0.27
C PHE A 104 -10.73 2.77 -1.32
N PRO A 105 -9.88 1.73 -1.48
CA PRO A 105 -10.13 0.73 -2.51
C PRO A 105 -11.40 -0.06 -2.21
N VAL A 106 -12.17 -0.36 -3.26
CA VAL A 106 -13.24 -1.34 -3.18
C VAL A 106 -12.61 -2.72 -3.11
N ARG A 107 -12.76 -3.40 -1.96
CA ARG A 107 -12.17 -4.71 -1.69
C ARG A 107 -13.25 -5.78 -1.66
N GLU A 108 -13.12 -6.81 -2.50
CA GLU A 108 -14.02 -7.96 -2.53
C GLU A 108 -13.32 -9.24 -2.11
N PHE A 109 -14.10 -10.17 -1.52
CA PHE A 109 -13.61 -11.48 -1.07
C PHE A 109 -12.38 -11.37 -0.14
N VAL A 110 -12.39 -10.36 0.74
CA VAL A 110 -11.28 -10.09 1.67
C VAL A 110 -10.99 -11.34 2.51
N THR A 111 -9.79 -11.89 2.32
CA THR A 111 -9.29 -13.08 3.01
C THR A 111 -8.05 -12.68 3.79
N ARG A 112 -8.01 -13.11 5.05
CA ARG A 112 -6.95 -12.71 6.00
C ARG A 112 -6.08 -13.90 6.35
N SER A 113 -4.76 -13.71 6.38
CA SER A 113 -3.80 -14.70 6.87
C SER A 113 -3.92 -14.89 8.40
N PRO A 114 -3.25 -15.90 8.98
CA PRO A 114 -2.94 -15.91 10.40
C PRO A 114 -2.19 -14.65 10.84
N THR A 115 -2.21 -14.36 12.14
CA THR A 115 -1.43 -13.28 12.73
C THR A 115 0.00 -13.74 13.00
N TYR A 116 0.96 -12.99 12.48
CA TYR A 116 2.39 -13.22 12.69
C TYR A 116 2.93 -12.21 13.70
N LYS A 117 3.93 -12.62 14.47
CA LYS A 117 4.55 -11.82 15.53
C LYS A 117 5.99 -11.44 15.14
N ILE A 118 6.37 -10.21 15.42
CA ILE A 118 7.73 -9.70 15.20
C ILE A 118 8.15 -8.98 16.48
N TRP A 119 9.26 -9.43 17.08
CA TRP A 119 9.89 -8.69 18.17
C TRP A 119 10.88 -7.67 17.59
N VAL A 120 10.74 -6.41 17.99
CA VAL A 120 11.60 -5.31 17.54
C VAL A 120 12.43 -4.86 18.73
N ASP A 121 13.73 -5.08 18.68
CA ASP A 121 14.67 -4.58 19.67
C ASP A 121 15.17 -3.17 19.33
N ARG A 122 15.82 -2.54 20.31
CA ARG A 122 16.55 -1.27 20.11
C ARG A 122 17.63 -1.41 19.02
N PRO A 123 18.01 -0.32 18.31
CA PRO A 123 18.98 -0.36 17.23
C PRO A 123 20.33 -1.04 17.56
N ARG A 124 20.82 -0.90 18.80
CA ARG A 124 22.08 -1.52 19.26
C ARG A 124 22.05 -3.06 19.26
N ALA A 125 20.88 -3.69 19.25
CA ALA A 125 20.77 -5.14 19.14
C ALA A 125 21.15 -5.65 17.73
N LEU A 126 20.94 -4.82 16.69
CA LEU A 126 21.31 -5.13 15.31
C LEU A 126 22.72 -4.65 14.97
N TYR A 127 23.06 -3.43 15.41
CA TYR A 127 24.28 -2.75 15.00
C TYR A 127 25.05 -2.15 16.17
N GLY A 128 26.30 -2.57 16.34
CA GLY A 128 27.24 -2.02 17.32
C GLY A 128 28.62 -2.64 17.21
N SER A 129 29.62 -1.94 17.74
CA SER A 129 30.99 -2.44 17.87
C SER A 129 31.25 -2.87 19.30
N TRP A 130 31.87 -4.04 19.48
CA TRP A 130 32.16 -4.62 20.78
C TRP A 130 33.67 -4.61 21.01
N TYR A 131 34.08 -4.19 22.20
CA TYR A 131 35.45 -4.30 22.67
C TYR A 131 35.45 -5.20 23.90
N GLU A 132 36.28 -6.24 23.85
CA GLU A 132 36.47 -7.16 24.94
C GLU A 132 37.83 -6.92 25.57
N PHE A 133 37.87 -6.86 26.90
CA PHE A 133 39.12 -6.82 27.65
C PHE A 133 38.95 -7.51 28.99
N PHE A 134 40.08 -7.88 29.59
CA PHE A 134 40.13 -8.52 30.90
C PHE A 134 40.40 -7.46 31.99
N PRO A 135 39.44 -7.22 32.92
CA PRO A 135 39.65 -6.27 34.02
C PRO A 135 40.94 -6.48 34.80
N ARG A 136 41.34 -7.73 35.03
CA ARG A 136 42.59 -8.07 35.74
C ARG A 136 43.89 -7.70 35.01
N SER A 137 43.81 -7.33 33.74
CA SER A 137 44.97 -6.98 32.91
C SER A 137 45.14 -5.47 32.77
N ILE A 138 44.20 -4.67 33.29
CA ILE A 138 44.43 -3.25 33.53
C ILE A 138 45.38 -3.19 34.75
N ASP A 139 46.49 -2.47 34.62
CA ASP A 139 47.54 -2.31 35.65
C ASP A 139 48.52 -3.49 35.79
N ALA A 140 48.71 -4.30 34.74
CA ALA A 140 49.82 -5.25 34.72
C ALA A 140 51.17 -4.51 34.66
N GLU A 141 51.90 -4.48 35.78
CA GLU A 141 53.26 -3.99 35.86
C GLU A 141 54.27 -5.12 35.62
N LEU A 142 55.41 -4.81 35.01
CA LEU A 142 56.56 -5.70 35.04
C LEU A 142 57.04 -5.75 36.49
N ALA A 143 57.06 -6.95 37.08
CA ALA A 143 57.84 -7.15 38.30
C ALA A 143 59.27 -6.65 38.02
N GLY A 144 59.77 -5.75 38.88
CA GLY A 144 61.01 -5.01 38.65
C GLY A 144 62.17 -5.87 38.17
N ASP A 145 63.12 -5.24 37.46
CA ASP A 145 64.24 -5.89 36.80
C ASP A 145 64.85 -7.01 37.68
N PRO A 146 64.73 -8.30 37.28
CA PRO A 146 65.34 -9.40 38.03
C PRO A 146 66.88 -9.31 38.06
N LEU A 147 67.48 -8.36 37.35
CA LEU A 147 68.92 -8.07 37.31
C LEU A 147 69.32 -6.80 38.07
N ALA A 148 68.42 -6.13 38.80
CA ALA A 148 68.81 -4.98 39.63
C ALA A 148 69.76 -5.45 40.77
N PRO A 149 71.01 -4.93 40.85
CA PRO A 149 71.96 -5.34 41.89
C PRO A 149 71.52 -4.84 43.27
N ALA A 150 71.75 -5.68 44.28
CA ALA A 150 71.44 -5.44 45.70
C ALA A 150 72.28 -4.31 46.33
#